data_AF-A0A8K0MXV7-F1
#
_entry.id   AF-A0A8K0MXV7-F1
#
_cell.length_a   1.000
_cell.length_b   1.000
_cell.length_c   1.000
_cell.angle_alpha   90.00
_cell.angle_beta   90.00
_cell.angle_gamma   90.00
#
_symmetry.space_group_name_H-M   'P 1'
#
loop_
_entity.id
_entity.type
_entity.pdbx_description
1 polymer ?
#
loop_
_entity_poly.entity_id
_entity_poly.type
_entity_poly.pdbx_seq_one_letter_code
_entity_poly.pdbx_strand_id
1 'polypeptide(L)'
;MLPLLPNFPTFEDDEEPLIPSSINRPPPPTAIVAIETFPEFAAIAAASSPSSFAVLIKARAPPLSTLRRHDGRAALDLVAVLDVSHSMAGRKLALLKHAVGFVIQNLSPSDRLAVVAFSNTTNRVLSLRLMSDAGRTEAADAINFLVVSGGTDIAGGLSAGIRILKERLFRNPMASIILLSDGIDTMDCFSLAGRRRSSRRTRDFLQRLPPPPGASGRSTPSVSVRTTTRPS
;
A
#
# COMPACT_ATOMS: atom_id res chain seq x y z
N MET A 1 40.60 21.29 1.41
CA MET A 1 39.81 20.51 0.43
C MET A 1 38.88 19.60 1.21
N LEU A 2 37.59 19.93 1.30
CA LEU A 2 36.59 19.05 1.88
C LEU A 2 36.24 17.95 0.86
N PRO A 3 36.08 16.69 1.26
CA PRO A 3 35.67 15.64 0.34
C PRO A 3 34.22 15.88 -0.09
N LEU A 4 34.00 15.84 -1.40
CA LEU A 4 32.69 15.87 -2.03
C LEU A 4 31.86 14.70 -1.49
N LEU A 5 30.71 15.00 -0.88
CA LEU A 5 29.69 14.00 -0.58
C LEU A 5 29.28 13.31 -1.89
N PRO A 6 28.95 12.01 -1.86
CA PRO A 6 28.41 11.34 -3.04
C PRO A 6 27.12 12.05 -3.46
N ASN A 7 27.05 12.50 -4.72
CA ASN A 7 25.82 13.00 -5.33
C ASN A 7 24.77 11.89 -5.23
N PHE A 8 23.87 12.02 -4.27
CA PHE A 8 22.64 11.24 -4.27
C PHE A 8 21.81 11.73 -5.46
N PRO A 9 21.20 10.83 -6.25
CA PRO A 9 20.34 11.25 -7.35
C PRO A 9 19.17 12.06 -6.76
N THR A 10 19.11 13.34 -7.10
CA THR A 10 17.96 14.20 -6.83
C THR A 10 16.77 13.69 -7.64
N PHE A 11 15.62 13.49 -6.99
CA PHE A 11 14.37 13.03 -7.61
C PHE A 11 13.64 14.18 -8.36
N GLU A 12 14.40 15.04 -9.02
CA GLU A 12 13.89 16.22 -9.75
C GLU A 12 13.34 15.87 -11.14
N ASP A 13 13.43 14.60 -11.55
CA ASP A 13 13.02 14.09 -12.85
C ASP A 13 11.59 13.54 -12.89
N ASP A 14 10.80 13.78 -11.84
CA ASP A 14 9.42 13.32 -11.74
C ASP A 14 8.51 14.01 -12.77
N GLU A 15 7.63 13.24 -13.42
CA GLU A 15 6.59 13.85 -14.26
C GLU A 15 5.50 14.50 -13.42
N GLU A 16 5.11 15.71 -13.84
CA GLU A 16 4.00 16.44 -13.27
C GLU A 16 2.70 15.65 -13.50
N PRO A 17 1.87 15.45 -12.48
CA PRO A 17 0.61 14.73 -12.63
C PRO A 17 -0.31 15.50 -13.59
N LEU A 18 -1.14 14.76 -14.33
CA LEU A 18 -2.16 15.36 -15.17
C LEU A 18 -3.10 16.21 -14.30
N ILE A 19 -3.01 17.53 -14.44
CA ILE A 19 -3.96 18.46 -13.84
C ILE A 19 -5.24 18.37 -14.69
N PRO A 20 -6.39 17.93 -14.14
CA PRO A 20 -7.64 18.00 -14.88
C PRO A 20 -7.93 19.47 -15.18
N SER A 21 -7.94 19.83 -16.46
CA SER A 21 -8.30 21.15 -16.94
C SER A 21 -9.75 21.45 -16.57
N SER A 22 -9.98 22.67 -16.06
CA SER A 22 -11.25 23.32 -15.69
C SER A 22 -11.78 23.11 -14.25
N ILE A 23 -11.56 24.14 -13.44
CA ILE A 23 -12.50 24.91 -12.60
C ILE A 23 -13.96 24.36 -12.56
N ASN A 24 -14.20 23.17 -12.02
CA ASN A 24 -15.41 22.80 -11.28
C ASN A 24 -15.25 21.39 -10.70
N ARG A 25 -14.36 21.19 -9.73
CA ARG A 25 -14.33 19.92 -8.99
C ARG A 25 -15.51 19.97 -8.00
N PRO A 26 -16.60 19.20 -8.20
CA PRO A 26 -17.56 19.04 -7.12
C PRO A 26 -16.81 18.53 -5.89
N PRO A 27 -17.16 19.00 -4.67
CA PRO A 27 -16.50 18.55 -3.45
C PRO A 27 -16.42 17.02 -3.47
N PRO A 28 -15.30 16.42 -3.04
CA PRO A 28 -15.20 14.96 -2.99
C PRO A 28 -16.47 14.46 -2.30
N PRO A 29 -17.20 13.49 -2.90
CA PRO A 29 -18.40 12.99 -2.27
C PRO A 29 -18.02 12.61 -0.85
N THR A 30 -18.70 13.20 0.13
CA THR A 30 -18.59 12.84 1.55
C THR A 30 -19.11 11.42 1.67
N ALA A 31 -18.26 10.48 1.28
CA ALA A 31 -18.57 9.08 1.22
C ALA A 31 -18.50 8.60 2.67
N ILE A 32 -19.68 8.47 3.28
CA ILE A 32 -19.80 8.11 4.69
C ILE A 32 -19.27 6.68 4.85
N VAL A 33 -18.14 6.53 5.54
CA VAL A 33 -17.63 5.22 5.97
C VAL A 33 -18.44 4.80 7.19
N ALA A 34 -19.10 3.65 7.14
CA ALA A 34 -19.81 3.12 8.29
C ALA A 34 -18.80 2.44 9.22
N ILE A 35 -18.76 2.85 10.49
CA ILE A 35 -17.87 2.30 11.51
C ILE A 35 -18.72 1.58 12.55
N GLU A 36 -18.52 0.27 12.69
CA GLU A 36 -19.12 -0.57 13.74
C GLU A 36 -18.02 -0.96 14.73
N THR A 37 -18.30 -0.87 16.04
CA THR A 37 -17.35 -1.29 17.08
C THR A 37 -17.90 -2.46 17.89
N PHE A 38 -17.04 -3.42 18.20
CA PHE A 38 -17.36 -4.58 19.02
C PHE A 38 -16.32 -4.63 20.15
N PRO A 39 -16.64 -4.09 21.34
CA PRO A 39 -15.74 -4.17 22.49
C PRO A 39 -15.72 -5.60 23.05
N GLU A 40 -14.59 -6.01 23.63
CA GLU A 40 -14.42 -7.32 24.30
C GLU A 40 -15.42 -7.49 25.45
N PHE A 41 -15.70 -6.42 26.18
CA PHE A 41 -16.68 -6.38 27.26
C PHE A 41 -17.79 -5.39 26.90
N ALA A 42 -19.05 -5.84 26.97
CA ALA A 42 -20.20 -4.95 26.79
C ALA A 42 -20.34 -3.93 27.94
N ALA A 43 -19.84 -4.28 29.14
CA ALA A 43 -19.74 -3.42 30.29
C ALA A 43 -18.62 -3.92 31.22
N ILE A 44 -18.04 -3.02 32.02
CA ILE A 44 -17.01 -3.33 33.01
C ILE A 44 -17.56 -2.95 34.39
N ALA A 45 -17.49 -3.87 35.35
CA ALA A 45 -17.94 -3.61 36.72
C ALA A 45 -17.02 -2.60 37.42
N ALA A 46 -17.56 -1.69 38.23
CA ALA A 46 -16.77 -0.63 38.89
C ALA A 46 -15.64 -1.17 39.79
N ALA A 47 -15.81 -2.36 40.38
CA ALA A 47 -14.80 -3.05 41.18
C ALA A 47 -13.70 -3.75 40.35
N SER A 48 -13.89 -3.84 39.03
CA SER A 48 -12.98 -4.47 38.09
C SER A 48 -12.35 -3.41 37.21
N SER A 49 -11.05 -3.17 37.35
CA SER A 49 -10.30 -2.24 36.50
C SER A 49 -9.36 -3.02 35.56
N PRO A 50 -9.87 -3.67 34.50
CA PRO A 50 -9.02 -4.33 33.53
C PRO A 50 -8.10 -3.28 32.89
N SER A 51 -6.79 -3.51 32.96
CA SER A 51 -5.76 -2.60 32.45
C SER A 51 -5.62 -2.62 30.92
N SER A 52 -6.25 -3.58 30.25
CA SER A 52 -6.27 -3.70 28.78
C SER A 52 -7.48 -4.53 28.34
N PHE A 53 -8.15 -4.09 27.28
CA PHE A 53 -9.24 -4.82 26.60
C PHE A 53 -9.15 -4.58 25.10
N ALA A 54 -9.65 -5.51 24.30
CA ALA A 54 -9.71 -5.39 22.85
C ALA A 54 -11.00 -4.68 22.39
N VAL A 55 -10.90 -3.93 21.29
CA VAL A 55 -12.06 -3.41 20.55
C VAL A 55 -11.83 -3.75 19.09
N LEU A 56 -12.75 -4.49 18.48
CA LEU A 56 -12.77 -4.62 17.03
C LEU A 56 -13.48 -3.41 16.43
N ILE A 57 -12.82 -2.78 15.46
CA ILE A 57 -13.42 -1.73 14.63
C ILE A 57 -13.61 -2.31 13.24
N LYS A 58 -14.85 -2.34 12.78
CA LYS A 58 -15.22 -2.74 11.42
C LYS A 58 -15.59 -1.48 10.65
N ALA A 59 -14.76 -1.11 9.68
CA ALA A 59 -15.04 -0.01 8.76
C ALA A 59 -15.58 -0.58 7.44
N ARG A 60 -16.69 -0.02 6.95
CA ARG A 60 -17.29 -0.36 5.66
C ARG A 60 -17.22 0.84 4.74
N ALA A 61 -16.53 0.67 3.62
CA ALA A 61 -16.55 1.65 2.54
C ALA A 61 -17.92 1.64 1.84
N PRO A 62 -18.42 2.81 1.40
CA PRO A 62 -19.64 2.88 0.60
C PRO A 62 -19.45 2.18 -0.76
N PRO A 63 -20.53 1.69 -1.37
CA PRO A 63 -20.45 1.04 -2.68
C PRO A 63 -19.89 2.03 -3.72
N LEU A 64 -18.93 1.55 -4.51
CA LEU A 64 -18.33 2.35 -5.58
C LEU A 64 -19.36 2.52 -6.71
N SER A 65 -19.76 3.75 -7.03
CA SER A 65 -20.68 4.02 -8.13
C SER A 65 -20.06 3.51 -9.45
N THR A 66 -20.67 2.50 -10.06
CA THR A 66 -20.16 1.80 -11.26
C THR A 66 -19.97 2.70 -12.48
N LEU A 67 -20.59 3.88 -12.48
CA LEU A 67 -20.48 4.94 -13.49
C LEU A 67 -19.13 5.69 -13.46
N ARG A 68 -18.29 5.54 -12.43
CA ARG A 68 -17.03 6.30 -12.28
C ARG A 68 -15.75 5.45 -12.37
N ARG A 69 -15.80 4.28 -13.01
CA ARG A 69 -14.64 3.39 -13.10
C ARG A 69 -13.40 4.02 -13.75
N HIS A 70 -13.58 5.04 -14.59
CA HIS A 70 -12.49 5.84 -15.14
C HIS A 70 -12.43 7.28 -14.59
N ASP A 71 -13.56 7.94 -14.33
CA ASP A 71 -13.60 9.36 -13.89
C ASP A 71 -13.64 9.60 -12.36
N GLY A 72 -13.47 8.55 -11.54
CA GLY A 72 -13.60 8.67 -10.08
C GLY A 72 -12.56 7.91 -9.26
N ARG A 73 -11.65 7.16 -9.90
CA ARG A 73 -10.52 6.57 -9.18
C ARG A 73 -9.49 7.66 -8.92
N ALA A 74 -9.10 7.82 -7.66
CA ALA A 74 -8.00 8.72 -7.32
C ALA A 74 -6.71 8.23 -7.98
N ALA A 75 -5.98 9.15 -8.64
CA ALA A 75 -4.68 8.85 -9.23
C ALA A 75 -3.74 8.23 -8.19
N LEU A 76 -2.93 7.27 -8.63
CA LEU A 76 -2.03 6.50 -7.81
C LEU A 76 -0.57 6.80 -8.17
N ASP A 77 0.26 7.03 -7.15
CA ASP A 77 1.72 6.89 -7.25
C ASP A 77 2.12 5.49 -6.80
N LEU A 78 2.55 4.64 -7.73
CA LEU A 78 2.98 3.27 -7.45
C LEU A 78 4.50 3.16 -7.57
N VAL A 79 5.14 2.56 -6.56
CA VAL A 79 6.53 2.10 -6.67
C VAL A 79 6.56 0.58 -6.69
N ALA A 80 7.06 0.01 -7.77
CA ALA A 80 7.32 -1.42 -7.89
C ALA A 80 8.77 -1.70 -7.48
N VAL A 81 8.95 -2.41 -6.36
CA VAL A 81 10.25 -2.85 -5.85
C VAL A 81 10.41 -4.33 -6.22
N LEU A 82 11.38 -4.61 -7.09
CA LEU A 82 11.51 -5.88 -7.82
C LEU A 82 12.81 -6.58 -7.46
N ASP A 83 12.69 -7.81 -6.99
CA ASP A 83 13.82 -8.68 -6.70
C ASP A 83 14.42 -9.21 -8.02
N VAL A 84 15.70 -8.92 -8.23
CA VAL A 84 16.48 -9.43 -9.36
C VAL A 84 17.68 -10.25 -8.90
N SER A 85 17.61 -10.85 -7.71
CA SER A 85 18.64 -11.75 -7.17
C SER A 85 18.84 -13.03 -8.01
N HIS A 86 19.96 -13.72 -7.82
CA HIS A 86 20.25 -14.99 -8.53
C HIS A 86 19.17 -16.06 -8.36
N SER A 87 18.44 -16.09 -7.24
CA SER A 87 17.35 -17.04 -7.02
C SER A 87 16.17 -16.82 -7.96
N MET A 88 16.03 -15.59 -8.50
CA MET A 88 15.00 -15.19 -9.47
C MET A 88 15.31 -15.59 -10.91
N ALA A 89 16.45 -16.24 -11.17
CA ALA A 89 16.84 -16.62 -12.54
C ALA A 89 15.81 -17.51 -13.27
N GLY A 90 15.82 -17.41 -14.61
CA GLY A 90 14.98 -18.22 -15.48
C GLY A 90 13.49 -17.90 -15.36
N ARG A 91 12.68 -18.90 -15.00
CA ARG A 91 11.22 -18.80 -15.05
C ARG A 91 10.65 -17.76 -14.08
N LYS A 92 11.28 -17.56 -12.92
CA LYS A 92 10.77 -16.60 -11.91
C LYS A 92 10.87 -15.16 -12.41
N LEU A 93 12.02 -14.76 -12.98
CA LEU A 93 12.18 -13.44 -13.59
C LEU A 93 11.19 -13.26 -14.76
N ALA A 94 11.00 -14.29 -15.60
CA ALA A 94 10.03 -14.20 -16.70
C ALA A 94 8.59 -13.97 -16.19
N LEU A 95 8.19 -14.65 -15.11
CA LEU A 95 6.88 -14.44 -14.47
C LEU A 95 6.78 -13.06 -13.81
N LEU A 96 7.86 -12.58 -13.18
CA LEU A 96 7.91 -11.23 -12.61
C LEU A 96 7.72 -10.17 -13.70
N LYS A 97 8.44 -10.29 -14.82
CA LYS A 97 8.29 -9.39 -15.98
C LYS A 97 6.85 -9.39 -16.50
N HIS A 98 6.23 -10.57 -16.63
CA HIS A 98 4.83 -10.68 -17.05
C HIS A 98 3.88 -10.03 -16.03
N ALA A 99 4.04 -10.31 -14.74
CA ALA A 99 3.20 -9.74 -13.69
C ALA A 99 3.28 -8.21 -13.65
N VAL A 100 4.49 -7.64 -13.73
CA VAL A 100 4.66 -6.18 -13.76
C VAL A 100 4.14 -5.60 -15.08
N GLY A 101 4.34 -6.28 -16.21
CA GLY A 101 3.75 -5.90 -17.49
C GLY A 101 2.22 -5.84 -17.45
N PHE A 102 1.58 -6.79 -16.74
CA PHE A 102 0.14 -6.76 -16.51
C PHE A 102 -0.27 -5.55 -15.64
N VAL A 103 0.51 -5.24 -14.59
CA VAL A 103 0.27 -4.04 -13.77
C VAL A 103 0.34 -2.77 -14.63
N ILE A 104 1.40 -2.60 -15.44
CA ILE A 104 1.57 -1.44 -16.33
C ILE A 104 0.35 -1.25 -17.25
N GLN A 105 -0.18 -2.34 -17.83
CA GLN A 105 -1.35 -2.29 -18.69
C GLN A 105 -2.65 -1.92 -17.97
N ASN A 106 -2.76 -2.21 -16.67
CA ASN A 106 -3.95 -1.93 -15.86
C ASN A 106 -3.89 -0.57 -15.13
N LEU A 107 -2.75 0.13 -15.17
CA LEU A 107 -2.63 1.48 -14.62
C LEU A 107 -3.35 2.50 -15.52
N SER A 108 -3.98 3.49 -14.90
CA SER A 108 -4.63 4.62 -15.60
C SER A 108 -3.57 5.56 -16.20
N PRO A 109 -3.85 6.29 -17.29
CA PRO A 109 -2.97 7.36 -17.77
C PRO A 109 -2.65 8.45 -16.74
N SER A 110 -3.50 8.61 -15.72
CA SER A 110 -3.29 9.51 -14.58
C SER A 110 -2.40 8.93 -13.47
N ASP A 111 -2.14 7.63 -13.49
CA ASP A 111 -1.29 6.97 -12.51
C ASP A 111 0.18 7.16 -12.88
N ARG A 112 1.04 7.17 -11.86
CA ARG A 112 2.48 7.19 -12.04
C ARG A 112 3.13 5.94 -11.49
N LEU A 113 4.13 5.42 -12.20
CA LEU A 113 4.90 4.25 -11.81
C LEU A 113 6.38 4.61 -11.72
N ALA A 114 7.01 4.21 -10.63
CA ALA A 114 8.47 4.09 -10.54
C ALA A 114 8.84 2.62 -10.35
N VAL A 115 9.99 2.23 -10.89
CA VAL A 115 10.50 0.86 -10.80
C VAL A 115 11.86 0.88 -10.13
N VAL A 116 11.98 0.11 -9.06
CA VAL A 116 13.22 -0.12 -8.33
C VAL A 116 13.56 -1.59 -8.46
N ALA A 117 14.73 -1.92 -9.01
CA ALA A 117 15.26 -3.27 -8.99
C ALA A 117 16.29 -3.37 -7.86
N PHE A 118 16.24 -4.44 -7.09
CA PHE A 118 17.19 -4.67 -6.00
C PHE A 118 17.81 -6.06 -6.08
N SER A 119 19.08 -6.11 -5.72
CA SER A 119 19.83 -7.34 -5.47
C SER A 119 20.83 -7.11 -4.34
N ASN A 120 22.14 -7.12 -4.58
CA ASN A 120 23.15 -6.60 -3.63
C ASN A 120 23.12 -5.08 -3.53
N THR A 121 22.68 -4.43 -4.59
CA THR A 121 22.53 -2.98 -4.66
C THR A 121 21.13 -2.67 -5.15
N THR A 122 20.65 -1.48 -4.81
CA THR A 122 19.35 -1.00 -5.21
C THR A 122 19.52 0.00 -6.35
N ASN A 123 18.80 -0.21 -7.45
CA ASN A 123 18.83 0.65 -8.62
C ASN A 123 17.42 1.12 -8.99
N ARG A 124 17.25 2.42 -9.24
CA ARG A 124 16.00 2.97 -9.78
C ARG A 124 16.05 2.82 -11.30
N VAL A 125 15.32 1.84 -11.82
CA VAL A 125 15.29 1.49 -13.25
C VAL A 125 14.35 2.40 -14.03
N LEU A 126 13.28 2.88 -13.37
CA LEU A 126 12.34 3.86 -13.92
C LEU A 126 12.05 4.92 -12.85
N SER A 127 12.17 6.19 -13.21
CA SER A 127 11.71 7.30 -12.38
C SER A 127 10.19 7.38 -12.35
N LEU A 128 9.61 8.27 -11.56
CA LEU A 128 8.15 8.33 -11.40
C LEU A 128 7.51 8.93 -12.66
N ARG A 129 7.09 8.07 -13.57
CA ARG A 129 6.54 8.41 -14.89
C ARG A 129 5.04 8.22 -14.97
N LEU A 130 4.34 9.07 -15.72
CA LEU A 130 2.92 8.87 -16.04
C LEU A 130 2.74 7.64 -16.92
N MET A 131 1.71 6.85 -16.64
CA MET A 131 1.35 5.68 -17.45
C MET A 131 0.53 6.06 -18.69
N SER A 132 0.97 7.13 -19.38
CA SER A 132 0.59 7.45 -20.75
C SER A 132 1.06 6.36 -21.71
N ASP A 133 0.64 6.39 -22.97
CA ASP A 133 1.10 5.37 -23.94
C ASP A 133 2.63 5.34 -24.06
N ALA A 134 3.29 6.51 -24.04
CA ALA A 134 4.75 6.61 -24.05
C ALA A 134 5.38 6.08 -22.75
N GLY A 135 4.85 6.47 -21.59
CA GLY A 135 5.40 6.03 -20.30
C GLY A 135 5.16 4.53 -20.03
N ARG A 136 4.08 3.96 -20.58
CA ARG A 136 3.85 2.51 -20.57
C ARG A 136 4.89 1.76 -21.41
N THR A 137 5.24 2.29 -22.58
CA THR A 137 6.32 1.73 -23.41
C THR A 137 7.66 1.82 -22.70
N GLU A 138 8.02 2.98 -22.14
CA GLU A 138 9.25 3.17 -21.37
C GLU A 138 9.32 2.21 -20.17
N ALA A 139 8.22 2.06 -19.43
CA ALA A 139 8.13 1.12 -18.31
C ALA A 139 8.27 -0.33 -18.77
N ALA A 140 7.63 -0.72 -19.88
CA ALA A 140 7.72 -2.08 -20.42
C ALA A 140 9.16 -2.40 -20.85
N ASP A 141 9.84 -1.46 -21.50
CA ASP A 141 11.24 -1.59 -21.91
C ASP A 141 12.15 -1.72 -20.69
N ALA A 142 11.99 -0.85 -19.69
CA ALA A 142 12.72 -0.92 -18.42
C ALA A 142 12.61 -2.31 -17.74
N ILE A 143 11.41 -2.90 -17.74
CA ILE A 143 11.17 -4.24 -17.20
C ILE A 143 11.81 -5.33 -18.07
N ASN A 144 11.76 -5.19 -19.38
CA ASN A 144 12.38 -6.14 -20.32
C ASN A 144 13.91 -6.18 -20.16
N PHE A 145 14.54 -5.05 -19.86
CA PHE A 145 15.98 -4.94 -19.60
C PHE A 145 16.42 -5.44 -18.21
N LEU A 146 15.50 -5.85 -17.33
CA LEU A 146 15.91 -6.43 -16.05
C LEU A 146 16.72 -7.72 -16.26
N VAL A 147 17.90 -7.74 -15.67
CA VAL A 147 18.80 -8.89 -15.65
C VAL A 147 19.06 -9.26 -14.19
N VAL A 148 19.13 -10.56 -13.96
CA VAL A 148 19.46 -11.12 -12.65
C VAL A 148 20.88 -10.76 -12.25
N SER A 149 21.08 -10.38 -11.00
CA SER A 149 22.37 -9.97 -10.45
C SER A 149 22.40 -10.22 -8.94
N GLY A 150 23.58 -10.50 -8.38
CA GLY A 150 23.83 -10.51 -6.92
C GLY A 150 22.90 -11.38 -6.06
N GLY A 151 22.89 -11.08 -4.77
CA GLY A 151 22.01 -11.60 -3.72
C GLY A 151 20.81 -10.68 -3.47
N THR A 152 20.38 -10.56 -2.21
CA THR A 152 19.06 -10.00 -1.86
C THR A 152 19.18 -8.97 -0.73
N ASP A 153 18.97 -7.68 -1.03
CA ASP A 153 18.89 -6.57 -0.07
C ASP A 153 17.49 -5.94 -0.12
N ILE A 154 16.54 -6.58 0.56
CA ILE A 154 15.15 -6.11 0.64
C ILE A 154 15.06 -4.76 1.35
N ALA A 155 15.86 -4.56 2.40
CA ALA A 155 15.84 -3.33 3.19
C ALA A 155 16.26 -2.12 2.35
N GLY A 156 17.33 -2.25 1.54
CA GLY A 156 17.76 -1.25 0.58
C GLY A 156 16.68 -0.95 -0.48
N GLY A 157 16.11 -2.00 -1.07
CA GLY A 157 15.04 -1.88 -2.07
C GLY A 157 13.83 -1.12 -1.55
N LEU A 158 13.33 -1.49 -0.37
CA LEU A 158 12.18 -0.85 0.25
C LEU A 158 12.49 0.58 0.71
N SER A 159 13.68 0.82 1.26
CA SER A 159 14.12 2.15 1.67
C SER A 159 14.17 3.11 0.47
N ALA A 160 14.68 2.66 -0.68
CA ALA A 160 14.67 3.44 -1.91
C ALA A 160 13.24 3.74 -2.39
N GLY A 161 12.34 2.76 -2.34
CA GLY A 161 10.93 2.98 -2.71
C GLY A 161 10.21 3.99 -1.80
N ILE A 162 10.46 3.91 -0.49
CA ILE A 162 9.95 4.90 0.48
C ILE A 162 10.54 6.28 0.18
N ARG A 163 11.84 6.36 -0.14
CA ARG A 163 12.51 7.62 -0.46
C ARG A 163 11.91 8.29 -1.69
N ILE A 164 11.69 7.55 -2.77
CA ILE A 164 10.99 8.04 -3.98
C ILE A 164 9.66 8.67 -3.60
N LEU A 165 8.83 7.97 -2.81
CA LEU A 165 7.53 8.50 -2.43
C LEU A 165 7.60 9.69 -1.46
N LYS A 166 8.64 9.82 -0.64
CA LYS A 166 8.80 10.95 0.29
C LYS A 166 9.33 12.20 -0.39
N GLU A 167 10.31 12.03 -1.27
CA GLU A 167 11.10 13.10 -1.89
C GLU A 167 10.53 13.56 -3.23
N ARG A 168 9.48 12.90 -3.75
CA ARG A 168 8.81 13.32 -4.99
C ARG A 168 8.31 14.76 -4.95
N LEU A 169 8.48 15.46 -6.07
CA LEU A 169 8.09 16.86 -6.24
C LEU A 169 6.56 17.02 -6.24
N PHE A 170 5.88 16.16 -6.98
CA PHE A 170 4.43 16.18 -7.11
C PHE A 170 3.80 14.96 -6.45
N ARG A 171 2.58 15.08 -5.93
CA ARG A 171 1.91 14.03 -5.15
C ARG A 171 0.52 13.73 -5.67
N ASN A 172 0.30 12.52 -6.17
CA ASN A 172 -1.05 12.00 -6.36
C ASN A 172 -1.72 11.72 -5.01
N PRO A 173 -3.07 11.69 -4.95
CA PRO A 173 -3.79 11.50 -3.70
C PRO A 173 -3.51 10.16 -3.01
N MET A 174 -3.24 9.11 -3.78
CA MET A 174 -2.90 7.78 -3.28
C MET A 174 -1.45 7.44 -3.60
N ALA A 175 -0.78 6.74 -2.70
CA ALA A 175 0.55 6.21 -2.92
C ALA A 175 0.66 4.78 -2.37
N SER A 176 1.34 3.90 -3.10
CA SER A 176 1.54 2.51 -2.69
C SER A 176 2.92 2.00 -3.13
N ILE A 177 3.47 1.07 -2.36
CA ILE A 177 4.67 0.33 -2.72
C ILE A 177 4.26 -1.14 -2.82
N ILE A 178 4.64 -1.79 -3.92
CA ILE A 178 4.48 -3.24 -4.07
C ILE A 178 5.89 -3.84 -4.18
N LEU A 179 6.19 -4.77 -3.30
CA LEU A 179 7.43 -5.55 -3.27
C LEU A 179 7.15 -6.93 -3.89
N LEU A 180 7.97 -7.33 -4.87
CA LEU A 180 7.93 -8.65 -5.48
C LEU A 180 9.28 -9.35 -5.27
N SER A 181 9.28 -10.44 -4.49
CA SER A 181 10.44 -11.28 -4.20
C SER A 181 10.01 -12.75 -4.14
N ASP A 182 10.94 -13.68 -4.33
CA ASP A 182 10.70 -15.12 -4.11
C ASP A 182 10.85 -15.54 -2.64
N GLY A 183 11.09 -14.58 -1.73
CA GLY A 183 11.08 -14.79 -0.29
C GLY A 183 12.31 -15.51 0.25
N ILE A 184 13.38 -15.62 -0.54
CA ILE A 184 14.68 -16.15 -0.09
C ILE A 184 15.58 -14.97 0.27
N ASP A 185 15.52 -14.55 1.53
CA ASP A 185 16.50 -13.60 2.07
C ASP A 185 17.82 -14.33 2.37
N THR A 186 18.77 -14.23 1.45
CA THR A 186 20.13 -14.74 1.71
C THR A 186 20.93 -13.88 2.70
N MET A 187 20.44 -12.67 3.01
CA MET A 187 21.12 -11.68 3.85
C MET A 187 20.56 -11.59 5.29
N ASP A 188 19.46 -12.30 5.60
CA ASP A 188 18.90 -12.34 6.96
C ASP A 188 19.24 -13.65 7.67
N CYS A 189 20.54 -13.85 7.92
CA CYS A 189 21.00 -14.76 8.96
C CYS A 189 21.29 -14.04 10.29
N PHE A 190 20.66 -12.90 10.58
CA PHE A 190 20.69 -12.31 11.92
C PHE A 190 19.33 -11.72 12.34
N SER A 191 18.56 -12.56 13.03
CA SER A 191 17.66 -12.19 14.14
C SER A 191 16.51 -11.21 13.87
N LEU A 192 15.32 -11.76 13.60
CA LEU A 192 14.08 -11.36 14.27
C LEU A 192 13.18 -12.58 14.54
N ALA A 193 13.61 -13.46 15.44
CA ALA A 193 12.69 -14.22 16.30
C ALA A 193 12.01 -13.26 17.31
N GLY A 194 11.35 -12.23 16.80
CA GLY A 194 10.73 -11.16 17.56
C GLY A 194 9.27 -11.47 17.84
N ARG A 195 9.02 -12.21 18.93
CA ARG A 195 7.79 -12.22 19.76
C ARG A 195 6.48 -11.81 19.07
N ARG A 196 5.83 -12.73 18.36
CA ARG A 196 4.35 -12.69 18.22
C ARG A 196 3.71 -13.48 19.36
N ARG A 197 3.59 -12.84 20.53
CA ARG A 197 2.57 -13.25 21.52
C ARG A 197 1.25 -12.58 21.14
N SER A 198 0.56 -13.12 20.15
CA SER A 198 -0.89 -12.90 20.11
C SER A 198 -1.47 -13.61 21.34
N SER A 199 -2.02 -12.86 22.28
CA SER A 199 -2.72 -13.42 23.44
C SER A 199 -3.76 -14.41 22.93
N ARG A 200 -3.84 -15.63 23.53
CA ARG A 200 -4.88 -16.62 23.19
C ARG A 200 -6.28 -15.99 23.23
N ARG A 201 -6.50 -15.02 24.13
CA ARG A 201 -7.75 -14.23 24.23
C ARG A 201 -8.13 -13.49 22.95
N THR A 202 -7.18 -12.90 22.23
CA THR A 202 -7.49 -12.17 20.98
C THR A 202 -7.94 -13.13 19.89
N ARG A 203 -7.41 -14.36 19.85
CA ARG A 203 -7.87 -15.39 18.89
C ARG A 203 -9.28 -15.87 19.24
N ASP A 204 -9.55 -16.11 20.52
CA ASP A 204 -10.88 -16.53 20.98
C ASP A 204 -11.93 -15.43 20.70
N PHE A 205 -11.54 -14.16 20.79
CA PHE A 205 -12.41 -13.02 20.44
C PHE A 205 -12.69 -12.94 18.93
N LEU A 206 -11.68 -13.12 18.08
CA LEU A 206 -11.86 -13.14 16.62
C LEU A 206 -12.78 -14.29 16.16
N GLN A 207 -12.83 -15.40 16.88
CA GLN A 207 -13.73 -16.53 16.60
C GLN A 207 -15.19 -16.24 16.96
N ARG A 208 -15.48 -15.19 17.75
CA ARG A 208 -16.84 -14.81 18.16
C ARG A 208 -17.47 -13.73 17.28
N LEU A 209 -16.79 -13.35 16.19
CA LEU A 209 -17.30 -12.33 15.29
C LEU A 209 -18.49 -12.86 14.47
N PRO A 210 -19.53 -12.04 14.25
CA PRO A 210 -20.63 -12.41 13.37
C PRO A 210 -20.12 -12.67 11.95
N PRO A 211 -20.74 -13.61 11.21
CA PRO A 211 -20.35 -13.91 9.84
C PRO A 211 -20.49 -12.68 8.93
N PRO A 212 -19.71 -12.59 7.84
CA PRO A 212 -19.84 -11.51 6.88
C PRO A 212 -21.29 -11.45 6.34
N PRO A 213 -21.84 -10.25 6.12
CA PRO A 213 -23.22 -10.11 5.66
C PRO A 213 -23.38 -10.75 4.28
N GLY A 214 -24.31 -11.71 4.21
CA GLY A 214 -24.54 -12.61 3.08
C GLY A 214 -25.07 -13.97 3.52
N ALA A 215 -24.82 -14.36 4.79
CA ALA A 215 -25.37 -15.56 5.39
C ALA A 215 -26.44 -15.21 6.46
N SER A 216 -27.71 -15.36 6.08
CA SER A 216 -28.92 -15.35 6.92
C SER A 216 -29.38 -14.00 7.50
N GLY A 217 -30.62 -13.65 7.17
CA GLY A 217 -31.35 -12.51 7.69
C GLY A 217 -31.86 -12.78 9.10
N ARG A 218 -31.21 -12.18 10.10
CA ARG A 218 -31.83 -11.99 11.42
C ARG A 218 -31.35 -10.68 12.04
N SER A 219 -32.32 -9.89 12.48
CA SER A 219 -32.16 -8.59 13.13
C SER A 219 -31.30 -8.69 14.40
N THR A 220 -30.24 -7.89 14.48
CA THR A 220 -29.48 -7.63 15.71
C THR A 220 -29.83 -6.23 16.26
N PRO A 221 -29.85 -6.04 17.59
CA PRO A 221 -30.22 -4.76 18.18
C PRO A 221 -29.10 -3.74 18.02
N SER A 222 -29.40 -2.60 17.41
CA SER A 222 -28.53 -1.42 17.34
C SER A 222 -28.70 -0.58 18.61
N VAL A 223 -27.64 -0.41 19.41
CA VAL A 223 -27.64 0.57 20.51
C VAL A 223 -27.09 1.89 19.96
N SER A 224 -27.97 2.87 19.82
CA SER A 224 -27.63 4.24 19.41
C SER A 224 -27.35 5.06 20.67
N VAL A 225 -26.12 5.53 20.85
CA VAL A 225 -25.76 6.43 21.97
C VAL A 225 -26.00 7.88 21.53
N ARG A 226 -26.96 8.57 22.17
CA ARG A 226 -27.12 10.03 22.09
C ARG A 226 -26.38 10.67 23.25
N THR A 227 -25.46 11.59 22.95
CA THR A 227 -24.82 12.44 23.95
C THR A 227 -25.71 13.65 24.23
N THR A 228 -26.18 13.80 25.48
CA THR A 228 -26.83 15.02 25.95
C THR A 228 -25.80 15.86 26.71
N THR A 229 -25.39 16.99 26.12
CA THR A 229 -24.66 18.04 26.83
C THR A 229 -25.63 18.76 27.76
N ARG A 230 -25.32 18.77 29.06
CA ARG A 230 -26.06 19.52 30.07
C ARG A 230 -25.43 20.92 30.18
N PRO A 231 -26.20 22.03 30.18
CA PRO A 231 -25.64 23.35 30.38
C PRO A 231 -25.33 23.59 31.87
N SER A 232 -24.40 24.52 32.06
CA SER A 232 -23.76 25.03 33.28
C SER A 232 -24.67 25.22 34.48
#